data_AF-A0A183KWV2-F1
#
_entry.id   AF-A0A183KWV2-F1
#
_cell.length_a   1.000
_cell.length_b   1.000
_cell.length_c   1.000
_cell.angle_alpha   90.00
_cell.angle_beta   90.00
_cell.angle_gamma   90.00
#
_symmetry.space_group_name_H-M   'P 1'
#
loop_
_entity.id
_entity.type
_entity.pdbx_description
1 polymer ?
#
loop_
_entity_poly.entity_id
_entity_poly.type
_entity_poly.pdbx_seq_one_letter_code
_entity_poly.pdbx_strand_id
1 'polypeptide(L)'
;MISSRVLDVTHNIASSHSWLHYAVANYLSPVILSGWARPCIIIISLAWICFAASILPNGLHLILDQKLSMPTDSYMLDYFNALNNDLRVGPPVYFVITEGHNFTTLDGQNQVCGGTGCYNTSLLEKISSAALYPNRSWIVSPASSWIDDYFDWIDPSGSSLCCRINRNTHKFCPPDLVDNNCIPCPVYLDDGRPNALDFNYYLPYFLSENPGSNCPKG
;
A
#
# COMPACT_ATOMS: atom_id res chain seq x y z
N MET A 1 27.16 3.48 70.88
CA MET A 1 26.06 3.38 71.87
C MET A 1 24.80 2.98 71.09
N ILE A 2 24.06 2.00 71.62
CA ILE A 2 22.84 1.35 71.08
C ILE A 2 23.13 0.33 69.96
N SER A 3 22.65 -0.91 69.96
CA SER A 3 22.28 -1.93 70.97
C SER A 3 21.47 -2.97 70.19
N SER A 4 21.96 -4.21 70.17
CA SER A 4 21.20 -5.46 70.38
C SER A 4 19.80 -5.60 69.76
N ARG A 5 19.58 -6.59 68.88
CA ARG A 5 18.99 -7.89 69.24
C ARG A 5 18.64 -8.76 68.02
N VAL A 6 19.03 -10.01 68.18
CA VAL A 6 18.60 -11.25 67.54
C VAL A 6 17.08 -11.40 67.54
N LEU A 7 16.53 -11.93 66.44
CA LEU A 7 15.39 -12.84 66.48
C LEU A 7 15.64 -13.94 65.44
N ASP A 8 16.14 -15.07 65.93
CA ASP A 8 16.07 -16.38 65.29
C ASP A 8 14.60 -16.73 65.03
N VAL A 9 14.28 -17.09 63.80
CA VAL A 9 13.20 -18.05 63.52
C VAL A 9 13.80 -19.16 62.68
N THR A 10 14.16 -20.22 63.38
CA THR A 10 14.42 -21.53 62.80
C THR A 10 13.15 -22.02 62.11
N HIS A 11 13.13 -22.01 60.77
CA HIS A 11 12.31 -22.94 60.03
C HIS A 11 13.24 -23.94 59.32
N ASN A 12 13.28 -25.14 59.91
CA ASN A 12 13.83 -26.34 59.30
C ASN A 12 13.23 -26.53 57.90
N ILE A 13 14.02 -26.29 56.86
CA ILE A 13 13.90 -27.00 55.60
C ILE A 13 15.25 -27.65 55.41
N ALA A 14 15.30 -28.97 55.62
CA ALA A 14 16.41 -29.82 55.22
C ALA A 14 16.52 -29.77 53.68
N SER A 15 17.12 -28.70 53.17
CA SER A 15 17.50 -28.60 51.78
C SER A 15 18.87 -29.25 51.69
N SER A 16 18.92 -30.46 51.12
CA SER A 16 20.14 -30.98 50.51
C SER A 16 20.70 -29.87 49.61
N HIS A 17 21.63 -29.06 50.12
CA HIS A 17 22.21 -27.99 49.32
C HIS A 17 22.96 -28.66 48.19
N SER A 18 22.35 -28.63 47.01
CA SER A 18 22.93 -29.15 45.78
C SER A 18 24.36 -28.63 45.69
N TRP A 19 25.32 -29.48 45.32
CA TRP A 19 26.74 -29.13 45.24
C TRP A 19 27.00 -27.81 44.49
N LEU A 20 26.15 -27.50 43.50
CA LEU A 20 26.10 -26.23 42.76
C LEU A 20 25.92 -25.02 43.70
N HIS A 21 24.98 -25.08 44.64
CA HIS A 21 24.72 -24.01 45.60
C HIS A 21 25.93 -23.79 46.52
N TYR A 22 26.58 -24.86 46.98
CA TYR A 22 27.80 -24.77 47.78
C TYR A 22 28.96 -24.12 46.99
N ALA A 23 29.16 -24.52 45.73
CA ALA A 23 30.18 -23.95 44.86
C ALA A 23 29.93 -22.47 44.54
N VAL A 24 28.68 -22.08 44.30
CA VAL A 24 28.30 -20.67 44.04
C VAL A 24 28.49 -19.80 45.28
N ALA A 25 28.10 -20.29 46.46
CA ALA A 25 28.20 -19.53 47.71
C ALA A 25 29.66 -19.35 48.15
N ASN A 26 30.46 -20.41 48.09
CA ASN A 26 31.80 -20.41 48.70
C ASN A 26 32.95 -20.09 47.76
N TYR A 27 32.77 -20.24 46.44
CA TYR A 27 33.84 -20.01 45.47
C TYR A 27 33.50 -18.88 44.51
N LEU A 28 32.33 -18.93 43.85
CA LEU A 28 31.97 -17.97 42.81
C LEU A 28 31.64 -16.57 43.38
N SER A 29 30.80 -16.52 44.42
CA SER A 29 30.38 -15.27 45.07
C SER A 29 31.55 -14.44 45.60
N PRO A 30 32.49 -14.97 46.43
CA PRO A 30 33.59 -14.17 46.96
C PRO A 30 34.57 -13.70 45.87
N VAL A 31 34.72 -14.46 44.77
CA VAL A 31 35.57 -14.08 43.63
C VAL A 31 34.95 -12.92 42.85
N ILE A 32 33.65 -12.99 42.51
CA ILE A 32 32.93 -11.94 41.78
C ILE A 32 32.78 -10.66 42.61
N LEU A 33 32.51 -10.78 43.91
CA LEU A 33 32.35 -9.66 44.85
C LEU A 33 33.67 -9.12 45.41
N SER A 34 34.82 -9.68 45.00
CA SER A 34 36.13 -9.18 45.39
C SER A 34 36.33 -7.72 44.95
N GLY A 35 37.11 -6.95 45.72
CA GLY A 35 37.30 -5.51 45.47
C GLY A 35 37.90 -5.17 44.09
N TRP A 36 38.57 -6.14 43.45
CA TRP A 36 39.18 -5.98 42.13
C TRP A 36 38.33 -6.54 40.99
N ALA A 37 37.60 -7.65 41.19
CA ALA A 37 36.77 -8.23 40.13
C ALA A 37 35.52 -7.39 39.87
N ARG A 38 34.93 -6.77 40.90
CA ARG A 38 33.72 -5.95 40.79
C ARG A 38 33.83 -4.80 39.78
N PRO A 39 34.86 -3.91 39.83
CA PRO A 39 35.00 -2.86 38.81
C PRO A 39 35.29 -3.42 37.42
N CYS A 40 36.06 -4.51 37.30
CA CYS A 40 36.35 -5.13 36.01
C CYS A 40 35.08 -5.61 35.30
N ILE A 41 34.17 -6.27 36.02
CA ILE A 41 32.90 -6.77 35.46
C ILE A 41 32.03 -5.59 34.98
N ILE A 42 31.95 -4.51 35.75
CA ILE A 42 31.19 -3.32 35.36
C ILE A 42 31.77 -2.71 34.08
N ILE A 43 33.10 -2.53 34.01
CA ILE A 43 33.76 -1.98 32.82
C ILE A 43 33.51 -2.86 31.59
N ILE A 44 33.66 -4.19 31.73
CA ILE A 44 33.44 -5.13 30.61
C ILE A 44 31.98 -5.11 30.15
N SER A 45 31.03 -5.14 31.10
CA SER A 45 29.60 -5.09 30.76
C SER A 45 29.21 -3.77 30.08
N LEU A 46 29.75 -2.64 30.55
CA LEU A 46 29.54 -1.34 29.94
C LEU A 46 30.14 -1.28 28.53
N ALA A 47 31.37 -1.78 28.35
CA ALA A 47 32.01 -1.87 27.05
C ALA A 47 31.18 -2.75 26.08
N TRP A 48 30.64 -3.88 26.55
CA TRP A 48 29.79 -4.76 25.76
C TRP A 48 28.47 -4.08 25.36
N ILE A 49 27.84 -3.34 26.27
CA ILE A 49 26.62 -2.57 26.00
C ILE A 49 26.93 -1.45 24.98
N CYS A 50 28.02 -0.72 25.14
CA CYS A 50 28.44 0.32 24.19
C CYS A 50 28.73 -0.28 22.80
N PHE A 51 29.37 -1.44 22.74
CA PHE A 51 29.62 -2.16 21.49
C PHE A 51 28.32 -2.60 20.81
N ALA A 52 27.41 -3.23 21.55
CA ALA A 52 26.10 -3.63 21.04
C ALA A 52 25.31 -2.41 20.54
N ALA A 53 25.30 -1.31 21.30
CA ALA A 53 24.62 -0.07 20.92
C ALA A 53 25.20 0.56 19.65
N SER A 54 26.51 0.41 19.40
CA SER A 54 27.15 0.87 18.18
C SER A 54 26.72 0.08 16.93
N ILE A 55 26.28 -1.16 17.08
CA ILE A 55 25.89 -2.04 15.95
C ILE A 55 24.41 -1.86 15.58
N LEU A 56 23.56 -1.57 16.57
CA LEU A 56 22.11 -1.40 16.37
C LEU A 56 21.70 -0.48 15.20
N PRO A 57 22.28 0.72 14.99
CA PRO A 57 21.81 1.62 13.93
C PRO A 57 22.05 1.09 12.51
N ASN A 58 23.05 0.23 12.29
CA ASN A 58 23.45 -0.20 10.94
C ASN A 58 23.24 -1.71 10.69
N GLY A 59 23.13 -2.53 11.74
CA GLY A 59 23.12 -3.98 11.63
C GLY A 59 21.75 -4.64 11.74
N LEU A 60 20.72 -3.90 12.15
CA LEU A 60 19.40 -4.47 12.40
C LEU A 60 18.51 -4.37 11.16
N HIS A 61 18.53 -5.41 10.32
CA HIS A 61 17.55 -5.57 9.26
C HIS A 61 16.22 -6.06 9.86
N LEU A 62 15.33 -5.12 10.22
CA LEU A 62 13.97 -5.41 10.68
C LEU A 62 13.05 -5.72 9.50
N ILE A 63 13.29 -6.84 8.84
CA ILE A 63 12.40 -7.34 7.79
C ILE A 63 12.20 -8.84 8.01
N LEU A 64 10.94 -9.26 8.02
CA LEU A 64 10.61 -10.68 8.02
C LEU A 64 10.64 -11.17 6.57
N ASP A 65 11.62 -12.01 6.24
CA ASP A 65 11.62 -12.69 4.95
C ASP A 65 10.52 -13.75 4.96
N GLN A 66 9.50 -13.55 4.12
CA GLN A 66 8.38 -14.47 3.99
C GLN A 66 8.84 -15.88 3.57
N LYS A 67 9.95 -16.02 2.83
CA LYS A 67 10.49 -17.34 2.45
C LYS A 67 10.93 -18.15 3.67
N LEU A 68 11.48 -17.50 4.70
CA LEU A 68 11.91 -18.17 5.95
C LEU A 68 10.75 -18.70 6.79
N SER A 69 9.53 -18.21 6.55
CA SER A 69 8.33 -18.69 7.24
C SER A 69 7.75 -19.99 6.65
N MET A 70 8.28 -20.45 5.52
CA MET A 70 7.79 -21.63 4.80
C MET A 70 8.69 -22.86 5.01
N PRO A 71 8.14 -24.08 5.08
CA PRO A 71 8.93 -25.31 5.06
C PRO A 71 9.79 -25.42 3.80
N THR A 72 10.95 -26.07 3.90
CA THR A 72 11.89 -26.24 2.77
C THR A 72 11.35 -27.06 1.60
N ASP A 73 10.30 -27.84 1.84
CA ASP A 73 9.63 -28.70 0.85
C ASP A 73 8.24 -28.17 0.45
N SER A 74 8.01 -26.86 0.64
CA SER A 74 6.75 -26.21 0.32
C SER A 74 6.71 -25.71 -1.13
N TYR A 75 5.62 -26.00 -1.85
CA TYR A 75 5.33 -25.44 -3.18
C TYR A 75 5.34 -23.90 -3.19
N MET A 76 5.16 -23.25 -2.04
CA MET A 76 5.23 -21.79 -1.92
C MET A 76 6.62 -21.25 -2.24
N LEU A 77 7.69 -22.01 -1.99
CA LEU A 77 9.05 -21.59 -2.33
C LEU A 77 9.22 -21.51 -3.86
N ASP A 78 8.70 -22.51 -4.59
CA ASP A 78 8.70 -22.50 -6.06
C ASP A 78 7.87 -21.35 -6.61
N TYR A 79 6.70 -21.09 -6.02
CA TYR A 79 5.85 -19.95 -6.39
C TYR A 79 6.58 -18.60 -6.19
N PHE A 80 7.22 -18.38 -5.04
CA PHE A 80 7.96 -17.14 -4.80
C PHE A 80 9.18 -16.99 -5.73
N ASN A 81 9.81 -18.09 -6.12
CA ASN A 81 10.92 -18.07 -7.07
C ASN A 81 10.42 -17.71 -8.49
N ALA A 82 9.30 -18.30 -8.93
CA ALA A 82 8.66 -17.93 -10.19
C ALA A 82 8.23 -16.45 -10.21
N LEU A 83 7.59 -15.97 -9.13
CA LEU A 83 7.24 -14.56 -9.00
C LEU A 83 8.46 -13.64 -9.13
N ASN A 84 9.56 -13.95 -8.44
CA ASN A 84 10.76 -13.11 -8.45
C ASN A 84 11.50 -13.12 -9.80
N ASN A 85 11.43 -14.21 -10.55
CA ASN A 85 12.17 -14.36 -11.80
C ASN A 85 11.36 -13.93 -13.03
N ASP A 86 10.05 -14.18 -13.04
CA ASP A 86 9.22 -14.04 -14.23
C ASP A 86 8.24 -12.87 -14.14
N LEU A 87 7.79 -12.49 -12.93
CA LEU A 87 6.77 -11.45 -12.81
C LEU A 87 7.38 -10.05 -12.96
N ARG A 88 6.85 -9.30 -13.94
CA ARG A 88 7.31 -7.93 -14.27
C ARG A 88 6.49 -6.82 -13.63
N VAL A 89 5.44 -7.16 -12.89
CA VAL A 89 4.51 -6.22 -12.28
C VAL A 89 4.34 -6.53 -10.80
N GLY A 90 4.16 -5.48 -10.00
CA GLY A 90 3.87 -5.62 -8.58
C GLY A 90 2.37 -5.83 -8.30
N PRO A 91 2.01 -5.89 -7.02
CA PRO A 91 0.61 -5.82 -6.60
C PRO A 91 -0.08 -4.55 -7.11
N PRO A 92 -1.40 -4.59 -7.41
CA PRO A 92 -2.13 -3.40 -7.82
C PRO A 92 -2.28 -2.40 -6.66
N VAL A 93 -2.31 -1.12 -7.00
CA VAL A 93 -2.54 0.00 -6.06
C VAL A 93 -3.73 0.80 -6.55
N TYR A 94 -4.61 1.18 -5.62
CA TYR A 94 -5.80 1.98 -5.92
C TYR A 94 -5.65 3.36 -5.28
N PHE A 95 -5.65 4.40 -6.12
CA PHE A 95 -5.65 5.79 -5.68
C PHE A 95 -7.10 6.25 -5.50
N VAL A 96 -7.58 6.21 -4.25
CA VAL A 96 -8.97 6.49 -3.92
C VAL A 96 -9.17 7.98 -3.66
N ILE A 97 -10.07 8.61 -4.43
CA ILE A 97 -10.56 9.96 -4.16
C ILE A 97 -11.72 9.82 -3.18
N THR A 98 -11.62 10.48 -2.03
CA THR A 98 -12.67 10.45 -1.00
C THR A 98 -13.87 11.31 -1.41
N GLU A 99 -14.99 11.13 -0.71
CA GLU A 99 -16.17 11.98 -0.86
C GLU A 99 -15.84 13.47 -0.66
N GLY A 100 -16.58 14.34 -1.37
CA GLY A 100 -16.39 15.79 -1.34
C GLY A 100 -15.72 16.39 -2.57
N HIS A 101 -15.13 15.57 -3.45
CA HIS A 101 -14.61 16.05 -4.75
C HIS A 101 -15.73 16.30 -5.75
N ASN A 102 -15.67 17.42 -6.47
CA ASN A 102 -16.71 17.78 -7.43
C ASN A 102 -16.29 17.39 -8.86
N PHE A 103 -16.84 16.30 -9.39
CA PHE A 103 -16.58 15.85 -10.77
C PHE A 103 -17.44 16.56 -11.83
N THR A 104 -18.39 17.40 -11.43
CA THR A 104 -19.35 18.02 -12.35
C THR A 104 -18.87 19.37 -12.90
N THR A 105 -17.78 19.92 -12.35
CA THR A 105 -17.19 21.18 -12.79
C THR A 105 -15.91 20.94 -13.59
N LEU A 106 -15.63 21.80 -14.56
CA LEU A 106 -14.42 21.73 -15.38
C LEU A 106 -13.15 21.71 -14.52
N ASP A 107 -13.07 22.58 -13.50
CA ASP A 107 -11.94 22.63 -12.59
C ASP A 107 -11.74 21.31 -11.82
N GLY A 108 -12.82 20.74 -11.29
CA GLY A 108 -12.73 19.47 -10.56
C GLY A 108 -12.41 18.28 -11.46
N GLN A 109 -12.83 18.30 -12.72
CA GLN A 109 -12.42 17.31 -13.73
C GLN A 109 -10.92 17.45 -14.03
N ASN A 110 -10.42 18.66 -14.25
CA ASN A 110 -9.02 18.96 -14.55
C ASN A 110 -8.04 18.61 -13.42
N GLN A 111 -8.52 18.59 -12.17
CA GLN A 111 -7.73 18.13 -11.03
C GLN A 111 -7.47 16.61 -11.04
N VAL A 112 -8.27 15.83 -11.76
CA VAL A 112 -8.20 14.35 -11.74
C VAL A 112 -7.73 13.78 -13.08
N CYS A 113 -8.31 14.24 -14.19
CA CYS A 113 -8.12 13.67 -15.52
C CYS A 113 -6.67 13.72 -16.02
N GLY A 114 -6.30 12.83 -16.94
CA GLY A 114 -4.96 12.74 -17.53
C GLY A 114 -4.90 13.07 -19.03
N GLY A 115 -6.05 13.29 -19.68
CA GLY A 115 -6.13 13.61 -21.10
C GLY A 115 -5.79 15.06 -21.45
N THR A 116 -6.06 15.41 -22.71
CA THR A 116 -5.93 16.78 -23.23
C THR A 116 -6.83 17.73 -22.44
N GLY A 117 -6.33 18.92 -22.09
CA GLY A 117 -7.06 19.94 -21.34
C GLY A 117 -6.97 19.81 -19.82
N CYS A 118 -6.44 18.71 -19.28
CA CYS A 118 -6.26 18.49 -17.86
C CYS A 118 -5.07 19.27 -17.29
N TYR A 119 -5.04 19.48 -15.97
CA TYR A 119 -3.89 20.13 -15.33
C TYR A 119 -2.66 19.21 -15.37
N ASN A 120 -1.49 19.81 -15.60
CA ASN A 120 -0.19 19.13 -15.47
C ASN A 120 0.12 18.65 -14.04
N THR A 121 -0.73 19.03 -13.07
CA THR A 121 -0.65 18.66 -11.66
C THR A 121 -1.81 17.77 -11.22
N SER A 122 -2.62 17.30 -12.18
CA SER A 122 -3.73 16.41 -11.91
C SER A 122 -3.27 15.10 -11.27
N LEU A 123 -4.22 14.39 -10.63
CA LEU A 123 -3.94 13.11 -10.00
C LEU A 123 -3.31 12.11 -10.98
N LEU A 124 -3.93 11.95 -12.15
CA LEU A 124 -3.47 10.96 -13.13
C LEU A 124 -2.17 11.36 -13.81
N GLU A 125 -1.96 12.65 -14.08
CA GLU A 125 -0.68 13.11 -14.63
C GLU A 125 0.46 12.89 -13.62
N LYS A 126 0.23 13.13 -12.33
CA LYS A 126 1.23 12.81 -11.29
C LYS A 126 1.56 11.32 -11.22
N ILE A 127 0.56 10.45 -11.33
CA ILE A 127 0.79 9.00 -11.32
C ILE A 127 1.53 8.56 -12.59
N SER A 128 1.11 9.07 -13.76
CA SER A 128 1.77 8.82 -15.04
C SER A 128 3.24 9.28 -15.01
N SER A 129 3.50 10.48 -14.50
CA SER A 129 4.84 11.03 -14.32
C SER A 129 5.68 10.20 -13.34
N ALA A 130 5.08 9.72 -12.25
CA ALA A 130 5.75 8.82 -11.31
C ALA A 130 6.10 7.47 -11.96
N ALA A 131 5.27 6.97 -12.86
CA ALA A 131 5.51 5.72 -13.59
C ALA A 131 6.71 5.80 -14.56
N LEU A 132 7.16 7.00 -14.95
CA LEU A 132 8.38 7.20 -15.74
C LEU A 132 9.67 6.89 -14.95
N TYR A 133 9.60 6.93 -13.62
CA TYR A 133 10.75 6.71 -12.73
C TYR A 133 10.51 5.58 -11.72
N PRO A 134 10.26 4.34 -12.19
CA PRO A 134 9.85 3.21 -11.33
C PRO A 134 10.87 2.86 -10.26
N ASN A 135 12.16 3.11 -10.51
CA ASN A 135 13.25 2.86 -9.55
C ASN A 135 13.17 3.74 -8.28
N ARG A 136 12.36 4.81 -8.30
CA ARG A 136 12.15 5.70 -7.14
C ARG A 136 10.72 5.66 -6.64
N SER A 137 9.74 5.64 -7.55
CA SER A 137 8.32 5.68 -7.21
C SER A 137 7.73 4.31 -6.89
N TRP A 138 8.37 3.22 -7.34
CA TRP A 138 7.85 1.85 -7.29
C TRP A 138 6.53 1.67 -8.05
N ILE A 139 6.20 2.58 -8.95
CA ILE A 139 5.06 2.53 -9.86
C ILE A 139 5.61 2.24 -11.25
N VAL A 140 5.14 1.17 -11.89
CA VAL A 140 5.67 0.69 -13.18
C VAL A 140 4.78 1.02 -14.38
N SER A 141 3.54 1.45 -14.14
CA SER A 141 2.56 1.76 -15.18
C SER A 141 1.70 2.97 -14.77
N PRO A 142 1.21 3.76 -15.73
CA PRO A 142 0.22 4.80 -15.44
C PRO A 142 -1.06 4.18 -14.88
N ALA A 143 -1.85 5.01 -14.18
CA ALA A 143 -3.15 4.59 -13.66
C ALA A 143 -4.21 4.56 -14.77
N SER A 144 -5.11 3.59 -14.70
CA SER A 144 -6.34 3.57 -15.50
C SER A 144 -7.28 4.68 -15.04
N SER A 145 -7.94 5.33 -15.99
CA SER A 145 -8.77 6.51 -15.76
C SER A 145 -10.19 6.32 -16.24
N TRP A 146 -11.12 6.11 -15.30
CA TRP A 146 -12.54 6.01 -15.64
C TRP A 146 -13.10 7.32 -16.21
N ILE A 147 -12.56 8.47 -15.78
CA ILE A 147 -13.09 9.78 -16.17
C ILE A 147 -12.63 10.18 -17.57
N ASP A 148 -11.38 9.87 -17.94
CA ASP A 148 -10.91 10.08 -19.31
C ASP A 148 -11.64 9.13 -20.29
N ASP A 149 -11.87 7.88 -19.89
CA ASP A 149 -12.66 6.93 -20.68
C ASP A 149 -14.12 7.39 -20.86
N TYR A 150 -14.71 8.00 -19.83
CA TYR A 150 -16.05 8.59 -19.92
C TYR A 150 -16.09 9.78 -20.89
N PHE A 151 -15.09 10.66 -20.87
CA PHE A 151 -15.03 11.80 -21.80
C PHE A 151 -14.90 11.35 -23.25
N ASP A 152 -14.08 10.33 -23.51
CA ASP A 152 -13.96 9.75 -24.85
C ASP A 152 -15.25 9.04 -25.29
N TRP A 153 -15.96 8.41 -24.35
CA TRP A 153 -17.20 7.68 -24.62
C TRP A 153 -18.38 8.61 -24.95
N ILE A 154 -18.48 9.75 -24.27
CA ILE A 154 -19.57 10.71 -24.47
C ILE A 154 -19.36 11.63 -25.67
N ASP A 155 -18.14 11.72 -26.20
CA ASP A 155 -17.79 12.61 -27.31
C ASP A 155 -18.50 12.23 -28.62
N PRO A 156 -19.46 13.04 -29.11
CA PRO A 156 -20.15 12.77 -30.37
C PRO A 156 -19.25 12.98 -31.59
N SER A 157 -18.10 13.63 -31.44
CA SER A 157 -17.09 13.84 -32.49
C SER A 157 -16.01 12.75 -32.52
N GLY A 158 -16.03 11.83 -31.55
CA GLY A 158 -15.11 10.71 -31.47
C GLY A 158 -15.22 9.74 -32.66
N SER A 159 -14.19 8.90 -32.83
CA SER A 159 -14.12 7.94 -33.94
C SER A 159 -15.24 6.87 -33.92
N SER A 160 -15.77 6.58 -32.72
CA SER A 160 -16.88 5.65 -32.48
C SER A 160 -18.02 6.36 -31.77
N LEU A 161 -19.22 6.33 -32.34
CA LEU A 161 -20.43 6.89 -31.73
C LEU A 161 -20.95 5.95 -30.62
N CYS A 162 -20.32 6.01 -29.45
CA CYS A 162 -20.65 5.20 -28.28
C CYS A 162 -21.93 5.66 -27.59
N CYS A 163 -21.94 6.90 -27.09
CA CYS A 163 -23.15 7.47 -26.48
C CYS A 163 -24.22 7.76 -27.54
N ARG A 164 -25.31 6.98 -27.53
CA ARG A 164 -26.46 7.16 -28.42
C ARG A 164 -27.78 7.09 -27.66
N ILE A 165 -28.77 7.84 -28.13
CA ILE A 165 -30.14 7.80 -27.62
C ILE A 165 -31.15 7.67 -28.76
N ASN A 166 -32.30 7.07 -28.46
CA ASN A 166 -33.41 7.00 -29.40
C ASN A 166 -34.09 8.37 -29.52
N ARG A 167 -34.24 8.88 -30.74
CA ARG A 167 -34.84 10.19 -31.04
C ARG A 167 -36.25 10.39 -30.48
N ASN A 168 -37.03 9.32 -30.39
CA ASN A 168 -38.45 9.41 -29.99
C ASN A 168 -38.65 9.12 -28.50
N THR A 169 -37.93 8.14 -27.95
CA THR A 169 -38.12 7.71 -26.56
C THR A 169 -37.12 8.32 -25.59
N HIS A 170 -36.07 8.99 -26.09
CA HIS A 170 -34.93 9.50 -25.30
C HIS A 170 -34.29 8.43 -24.39
N LYS A 171 -34.35 7.16 -24.81
CA LYS A 171 -33.73 6.04 -24.08
C LYS A 171 -32.38 5.75 -24.69
N PHE A 172 -31.45 5.28 -23.87
CA PHE A 172 -30.13 4.85 -24.29
C PHE A 172 -30.21 3.75 -25.36
N CYS A 173 -29.38 3.87 -26.40
CA CYS A 173 -29.23 2.92 -27.49
C CYS A 173 -27.85 2.24 -27.40
N PRO A 174 -27.76 0.92 -27.20
CA PRO A 174 -26.50 0.21 -27.22
C PRO A 174 -25.74 0.43 -28.54
N PRO A 175 -24.42 0.65 -28.56
CA PRO A 175 -23.67 1.03 -29.78
C PRO A 175 -23.72 0.01 -30.91
N ASP A 176 -23.80 -1.28 -30.58
CA ASP A 176 -23.86 -2.37 -31.57
C ASP A 176 -25.26 -2.56 -32.18
N LEU A 177 -26.28 -1.84 -31.68
CA LEU A 177 -27.62 -1.87 -32.25
C LEU A 177 -27.66 -1.05 -33.56
N VAL A 178 -28.13 -1.68 -34.64
CA VAL A 178 -28.38 -0.99 -35.92
C VAL A 178 -29.84 -0.49 -35.94
N ASP A 179 -30.05 0.74 -35.48
CA ASP A 179 -31.36 1.44 -35.53
C ASP A 179 -31.17 2.87 -36.02
N ASN A 180 -31.86 3.24 -37.10
CA ASN A 180 -31.83 4.58 -37.69
C ASN A 180 -32.43 5.67 -36.78
N ASN A 181 -33.16 5.29 -35.73
CA ASN A 181 -33.68 6.23 -34.74
C ASN A 181 -32.68 6.55 -33.63
N CYS A 182 -31.55 5.84 -33.55
CA CYS A 182 -30.50 6.12 -32.58
C CYS A 182 -29.60 7.23 -33.11
N ILE A 183 -29.63 8.36 -32.40
CA ILE A 183 -28.80 9.54 -32.70
C ILE A 183 -27.70 9.66 -31.64
N PRO A 184 -26.58 10.34 -31.94
CA PRO A 184 -25.58 10.67 -30.93
C PRO A 184 -26.23 11.41 -29.75
N CYS A 185 -25.70 11.20 -28.54
CA CYS A 185 -26.16 11.92 -27.37
C CYS A 185 -26.09 13.45 -27.60
N PRO A 186 -27.19 14.21 -27.39
CA PRO A 186 -27.19 15.66 -27.54
C PRO A 186 -26.51 16.30 -26.34
N VAL A 187 -25.18 16.34 -26.35
CA VAL A 187 -24.34 16.90 -25.29
C VAL A 187 -23.66 18.18 -25.76
N TYR A 188 -23.52 19.13 -24.84
CA TYR A 188 -22.63 20.27 -25.06
C TYR A 188 -21.30 20.02 -24.34
N LEU A 189 -20.22 19.94 -25.11
CA LEU A 189 -18.87 19.75 -24.58
C LEU A 189 -18.10 21.05 -24.61
N ASP A 190 -17.54 21.43 -23.46
CA ASP A 190 -16.58 22.52 -23.30
C ASP A 190 -15.18 21.91 -23.21
N ASP A 191 -14.31 22.14 -24.19
CA ASP A 191 -13.00 21.46 -24.32
C ASP A 191 -13.06 19.92 -24.18
N GLY A 192 -14.11 19.31 -24.74
CA GLY A 192 -14.33 17.85 -24.64
C GLY A 192 -14.82 17.40 -23.26
N ARG A 193 -15.43 18.31 -22.48
CA ARG A 193 -15.98 18.02 -21.14
C ARG A 193 -17.48 18.32 -21.07
N PRO A 194 -18.30 17.39 -20.57
CA PRO A 194 -19.73 17.64 -20.41
C PRO A 194 -19.98 18.59 -19.23
N ASN A 195 -21.05 19.38 -19.35
CA ASN A 195 -21.56 20.18 -18.24
C ASN A 195 -22.11 19.29 -17.11
N ALA A 196 -22.44 19.89 -15.96
CA ALA A 196 -22.92 19.16 -14.79
C ALA A 196 -24.22 18.35 -15.02
N LEU A 197 -25.12 18.82 -15.89
CA LEU A 197 -26.38 18.13 -16.17
C LEU A 197 -26.13 16.89 -17.03
N ASP A 198 -25.39 17.07 -18.13
CA ASP A 198 -25.02 15.98 -19.04
C ASP A 198 -24.14 14.95 -18.33
N PHE A 199 -23.19 15.40 -17.50
CA PHE A 199 -22.33 14.53 -16.71
C PHE A 199 -23.15 13.57 -15.85
N ASN A 200 -24.10 14.09 -15.05
CA ASN A 200 -24.90 13.25 -14.16
C ASN A 200 -25.92 12.39 -14.91
N TYR A 201 -26.41 12.86 -16.06
CA TYR A 201 -27.42 12.13 -16.83
C TYR A 201 -26.82 10.94 -17.59
N TYR A 202 -25.64 11.11 -18.20
CA TYR A 202 -25.04 10.08 -19.06
C TYR A 202 -24.08 9.14 -18.34
N LEU A 203 -23.49 9.56 -17.20
CA LEU A 203 -22.57 8.72 -16.44
C LEU A 203 -23.15 7.34 -16.04
N PRO A 204 -24.41 7.21 -15.57
CA PRO A 204 -24.98 5.89 -15.25
C PRO A 204 -25.09 4.97 -16.47
N TYR A 205 -25.31 5.52 -17.67
CA TYR A 205 -25.36 4.72 -18.89
C TYR A 205 -23.99 4.19 -19.26
N PHE A 206 -22.96 5.05 -19.21
CA PHE A 206 -21.56 4.64 -19.37
C PHE A 206 -21.19 3.50 -18.42
N LEU A 207 -21.45 3.65 -17.12
CA LEU A 207 -21.13 2.63 -16.11
C LEU A 207 -21.94 1.33 -16.25
N SER A 208 -23.02 1.34 -17.04
CA SER A 208 -23.86 0.16 -17.29
C SER A 208 -23.61 -0.49 -18.65
N GLU A 209 -22.81 0.17 -19.48
CA GLU A 209 -22.47 -0.32 -20.80
C GLU A 209 -21.48 -1.49 -20.69
N ASN A 210 -21.47 -2.35 -21.71
CA ASN A 210 -20.48 -3.41 -21.81
C ASN A 210 -19.65 -3.15 -23.08
N PRO A 211 -18.36 -3.48 -23.08
CA PRO A 211 -17.51 -3.26 -24.23
C PRO A 211 -17.99 -4.09 -25.42
N GLY A 212 -18.13 -3.41 -26.56
CA GLY A 212 -18.64 -3.95 -27.81
C GLY A 212 -17.66 -3.77 -28.97
N SER A 213 -18.09 -4.21 -30.15
CA SER A 213 -17.24 -4.13 -31.36
C SER A 213 -17.12 -2.71 -31.89
N ASN A 214 -18.19 -1.92 -31.80
CA ASN A 214 -18.22 -0.53 -32.24
C ASN A 214 -17.78 0.44 -31.15
N CYS A 215 -17.86 0.03 -29.88
CA CYS A 215 -17.44 0.85 -28.74
C CYS A 215 -16.66 0.00 -27.74
N PRO A 216 -15.32 0.09 -27.69
CA PRO A 216 -14.50 -0.72 -26.80
C PRO A 216 -14.50 -0.21 -25.34
N LYS A 217 -14.98 1.02 -25.10
CA LYS A 217 -15.05 1.66 -23.77
C LYS A 217 -16.50 1.59 -23.27
N GLY A 218 -16.71 1.16 -22.03
CA GLY A 218 -18.06 0.95 -21.45
C GLY A 218 -17.99 -0.06 -20.33
#